data_AF-A0AAV3S7L5-F1
#
_entry.id   AF-A0AAV3S7L5-F1
#
_cell.length_a   1.000
_cell.length_b   1.000
_cell.length_c   1.000
_cell.angle_alpha   90.00
_cell.angle_beta   90.00
_cell.angle_gamma   90.00
#
_symmetry.space_group_name_H-M   'P 1'
#
loop_
_entity.id
_entity.type
_entity.pdbx_description
1 polymer ?
#
loop_
_entity_poly.entity_id
_entity_poly.type
_entity_poly.pdbx_seq_one_letter_code
_entity_poly.pdbx_strand_id
1 'polypeptide(L)'
;MGGTDETDTTTALTGGAGGVTNASVNATGDTMTDAGGASAFATTLNATVVDIADGDTVDVRLANGTEETIRLVGVDTPEVWVANTPGEFRGVPTTSAGRDCLRGWGHNASDYTAARLAGADVTLAFDPNTDRRGYYGRLLAYVYVNGTNHNAALVEHGLARVYDASDFSRNTAFHRFEAAAYQNRTGLWTCAALGVDGRGSTSNDGDGTTEGSGGAANARGSIDVDAHADAAGPDNENLNDEYVVLRNTGRDRLDFGGVQVSDAVGHTYTFPAGATLAPGASLTLHTGTGTDGNGHYYWNAGSALWNNGGDTVTVRAANGTTLARQTYA
;
A
#
# COMPACT_ATOMS: atom_id res chain seq x y z
N MET A 1 25.12 42.07 71.45
CA MET A 1 25.85 41.43 72.57
C MET A 1 25.88 39.95 72.27
N GLY A 2 27.06 39.33 72.19
CA GLY A 2 27.27 37.96 71.65
C GLY A 2 27.07 37.89 70.12
N GLY A 3 27.92 37.26 69.29
CA GLY A 3 29.06 36.36 69.55
C GLY A 3 28.62 34.96 70.00
N THR A 4 29.22 33.82 69.61
CA THR A 4 30.43 33.54 68.80
C THR A 4 30.42 32.05 68.33
N ASP A 5 31.11 31.53 67.29
CA ASP A 5 31.68 32.00 66.00
C ASP A 5 32.29 30.77 65.24
N GLU A 6 32.62 30.89 63.94
CA GLU A 6 33.48 30.00 63.11
C GLU A 6 33.05 28.52 62.84
N THR A 7 33.52 27.76 61.82
CA THR A 7 34.47 27.93 60.68
C THR A 7 33.84 27.26 59.42
N ASP A 8 33.94 27.80 58.21
CA ASP A 8 34.97 27.55 57.16
C ASP A 8 35.31 26.07 56.84
N THR A 9 34.87 25.56 55.68
CA THR A 9 35.80 25.19 54.56
C THR A 9 35.09 24.68 53.30
N THR A 10 35.73 25.00 52.17
CA THR A 10 35.35 24.75 50.77
C THR A 10 35.47 23.29 50.33
N THR A 11 34.57 22.79 49.47
CA THR A 11 34.87 22.08 48.19
C THR A 11 33.58 21.76 47.41
N ALA A 12 33.64 21.76 46.08
CA ALA A 12 32.48 21.77 45.17
C ALA A 12 32.32 20.48 44.33
N LEU A 13 31.21 20.43 43.57
CA LEU A 13 30.93 19.55 42.40
C LEU A 13 30.70 18.05 42.73
N THR A 14 29.55 17.46 42.42
CA THR A 14 29.08 17.19 41.04
C THR A 14 27.58 16.86 41.01
N GLY A 15 26.95 16.95 39.83
CA GLY A 15 25.49 16.83 39.67
C GLY A 15 24.97 15.40 39.39
N GLY A 16 23.65 15.22 39.49
CA GLY A 16 22.96 13.97 39.18
C GLY A 16 21.47 14.02 39.52
N ALA A 17 20.66 14.70 38.71
CA ALA A 17 19.20 14.69 38.86
C ALA A 17 18.59 13.54 38.04
N GLY A 18 18.19 12.47 38.72
CA GLY A 18 17.51 11.32 38.12
C GLY A 18 16.62 10.62 39.14
N GLY A 19 15.33 10.47 38.82
CA GLY A 19 14.36 9.86 39.74
C GLY A 19 12.92 10.33 39.52
N VAL A 20 12.37 10.12 38.32
CA VAL A 20 10.92 10.27 38.11
C VAL A 20 10.25 8.97 38.53
N THR A 21 9.30 9.05 39.48
CA THR A 21 8.67 7.88 40.08
C THR A 21 7.69 7.19 39.13
N ASN A 22 7.74 5.86 39.15
CA ASN A 22 6.90 5.00 38.32
C ASN A 22 5.43 5.06 38.79
N ALA A 23 4.54 5.64 37.99
CA ALA A 23 3.11 5.68 38.26
C ALA A 23 2.36 4.86 37.20
N SER A 24 1.89 3.66 37.59
CA SER A 24 1.03 2.84 36.73
C SER A 24 -0.34 3.50 36.58
N VAL A 25 -0.74 3.81 35.35
CA VAL A 25 -2.13 4.18 35.03
C VAL A 25 -2.76 3.00 34.30
N ASN A 26 -3.87 2.49 34.82
CA ASN A 26 -4.56 1.32 34.26
C ASN A 26 -5.93 1.73 33.70
N ALA A 27 -6.17 1.35 32.44
CA ALA A 27 -7.46 1.28 31.74
C ALA A 27 -8.43 2.48 31.75
N THR A 28 -8.58 3.11 30.58
CA THR A 28 -9.83 2.98 29.82
C THR A 28 -9.49 2.80 28.34
N GLY A 29 -10.18 1.90 27.64
CA GLY A 29 -10.03 1.76 26.19
C GLY A 29 -10.70 2.91 25.46
N ASP A 30 -9.94 3.93 25.06
CA ASP A 30 -10.35 4.86 24.00
C ASP A 30 -10.32 4.05 22.69
N THR A 31 -11.48 3.60 22.23
CA THR A 31 -11.57 2.88 20.97
C THR A 31 -11.10 3.79 19.85
N MET A 32 -10.10 3.35 19.08
CA MET A 32 -9.54 4.03 17.91
C MET A 32 -10.60 4.08 16.79
N THR A 33 -11.65 4.88 16.97
CA THR A 33 -12.81 4.93 16.11
C THR A 33 -13.04 6.33 15.59
N ASP A 34 -13.19 6.46 14.27
CA ASP A 34 -13.80 7.63 13.65
C ASP A 34 -15.30 7.64 14.00
N ALA A 35 -15.62 8.17 15.18
CA ALA A 35 -16.87 7.86 15.86
C ALA A 35 -18.12 8.35 15.10
N GLY A 36 -18.92 7.40 14.62
CA GLY A 36 -20.21 7.61 13.97
C GLY A 36 -20.21 7.16 12.50
N GLY A 37 -21.13 6.27 12.14
CA GLY A 37 -21.40 5.90 10.75
C GLY A 37 -22.02 7.07 9.95
N ALA A 38 -22.32 6.86 8.67
CA ALA A 38 -22.89 7.88 7.77
C ALA A 38 -24.11 8.65 8.34
N SER A 39 -24.91 8.03 9.22
CA SER A 39 -26.03 8.66 9.92
C SER A 39 -25.65 9.82 10.87
N ALA A 40 -24.36 10.02 11.15
CA ALA A 40 -23.87 11.18 11.91
C ALA A 40 -23.84 12.47 11.08
N PHE A 41 -23.97 12.39 9.75
CA PHE A 41 -23.88 13.53 8.84
C PHE A 41 -25.26 14.05 8.44
N ALA A 42 -25.45 15.37 8.49
CA ALA A 42 -26.72 16.01 8.17
C ALA A 42 -27.11 15.92 6.68
N THR A 43 -26.19 15.53 5.80
CA THR A 43 -26.50 15.22 4.40
C THR A 43 -25.72 14.02 3.93
N THR A 44 -26.43 13.07 3.35
CA THR A 44 -25.90 11.85 2.74
C THR A 44 -26.56 11.61 1.38
N LEU A 45 -25.92 10.81 0.54
CA LEU A 45 -26.51 10.25 -0.68
C LEU A 45 -26.16 8.77 -0.77
N ASN A 46 -27.09 7.95 -1.27
CA ASN A 46 -26.81 6.57 -1.61
C ASN A 46 -26.39 6.48 -3.09
N ALA A 47 -25.38 5.67 -3.37
CA ALA A 47 -24.84 5.44 -4.70
C ALA A 47 -24.33 4.00 -4.82
N THR A 48 -24.20 3.50 -6.05
CA THR A 48 -23.46 2.27 -6.33
C THR A 48 -22.13 2.65 -6.97
N VAL A 49 -21.02 2.09 -6.50
CA VAL A 49 -19.70 2.34 -7.09
C VAL A 49 -19.59 1.60 -8.43
N VAL A 50 -19.20 2.32 -9.49
CA VAL A 50 -19.16 1.80 -10.86
C VAL A 50 -17.74 1.65 -11.41
N ASP A 51 -16.79 2.47 -10.96
CA ASP A 51 -15.37 2.34 -11.32
C ASP A 51 -14.43 2.81 -10.20
N ILE A 52 -13.17 2.37 -10.25
CA ILE A 52 -12.11 2.66 -9.28
C ILE A 52 -10.92 3.26 -10.04
N ALA A 53 -10.72 4.58 -9.95
CA ALA A 53 -9.64 5.26 -10.66
C ALA A 53 -8.27 5.04 -9.97
N ASP A 54 -8.27 5.11 -8.63
CA ASP A 54 -7.12 4.88 -7.75
C ASP A 54 -7.59 4.60 -6.31
N GLY A 55 -6.68 4.68 -5.34
CA GLY A 55 -6.97 4.42 -3.93
C GLY A 55 -7.89 5.45 -3.25
N ASP A 56 -7.95 6.71 -3.72
CA ASP A 56 -8.74 7.80 -3.11
C ASP A 56 -9.76 8.45 -4.04
N THR A 57 -9.87 7.97 -5.28
CA THR A 57 -10.81 8.46 -6.29
C THR A 57 -11.63 7.30 -6.87
N VAL A 58 -12.95 7.40 -6.77
CA VAL A 58 -13.91 6.40 -7.28
C VAL A 58 -15.05 7.06 -8.03
N ASP A 59 -15.56 6.40 -9.08
CA ASP A 59 -16.77 6.84 -9.78
C ASP A 59 -17.99 6.09 -9.26
N VAL A 60 -19.08 6.81 -9.05
CA VAL A 60 -20.32 6.26 -8.50
C VAL A 60 -21.54 6.68 -9.31
N ARG A 61 -22.53 5.80 -9.39
CA ARG A 61 -23.84 6.08 -9.96
C ARG A 61 -24.85 6.37 -8.87
N LEU A 62 -25.43 7.56 -8.91
CA LEU A 62 -26.49 8.01 -8.02
C LEU A 62 -27.85 7.38 -8.39
N ALA A 63 -28.81 7.40 -7.45
CA ALA A 63 -30.14 6.83 -7.65
C ALA A 63 -30.98 7.45 -8.80
N ASN A 64 -30.61 8.64 -9.29
CA ASN A 64 -31.21 9.28 -10.46
C ASN A 64 -30.54 8.86 -11.80
N GLY A 65 -29.54 7.97 -11.76
CA GLY A 65 -28.78 7.52 -12.92
C GLY A 65 -27.58 8.41 -13.30
N THR A 66 -27.33 9.53 -12.61
CA THR A 66 -26.14 10.35 -12.85
C THR A 66 -24.89 9.66 -12.30
N GLU A 67 -23.81 9.64 -13.08
CA GLU A 67 -22.48 9.19 -12.65
C GLU A 67 -21.62 10.40 -12.24
N GLU A 68 -20.88 10.25 -11.13
CA GLU A 68 -20.12 11.31 -10.47
C GLU A 68 -18.79 10.76 -9.94
N THR A 69 -17.69 11.49 -10.19
CA THR A 69 -16.39 11.21 -9.58
C THR A 69 -16.31 11.75 -8.17
N ILE A 70 -15.98 10.88 -7.22
CA ILE A 70 -15.79 11.17 -5.80
C ILE A 70 -14.29 11.22 -5.51
N ARG A 71 -13.80 12.33 -4.96
CA ARG A 71 -12.50 12.38 -4.26
C ARG A 71 -12.76 12.21 -2.77
N LEU A 72 -12.07 11.26 -2.15
CA LEU A 72 -12.25 10.93 -0.75
C LEU A 72 -11.68 12.06 0.14
N VAL A 73 -12.53 12.61 1.02
CA VAL A 73 -12.15 13.66 1.98
C VAL A 73 -11.09 13.15 2.94
N GLY A 74 -10.06 13.98 3.15
CA GLY A 74 -9.04 13.82 4.19
C GLY A 74 -7.93 12.83 3.88
N VAL A 75 -7.93 12.20 2.69
CA VAL A 75 -6.94 11.19 2.31
C VAL A 75 -6.28 11.48 0.97
N ASP A 76 -5.02 11.06 0.87
CA ASP A 76 -4.19 11.18 -0.32
C ASP A 76 -3.35 9.91 -0.45
N THR A 77 -3.64 9.12 -1.48
CA THR A 77 -2.95 7.86 -1.76
C THR A 77 -1.77 8.10 -2.70
N PRO A 78 -0.71 7.27 -2.67
CA PRO A 78 0.37 7.40 -3.63
C PRO A 78 -0.12 7.20 -5.07
N GLU A 79 0.40 8.02 -5.98
CA GLU A 79 0.00 8.06 -7.38
C GLU A 79 0.40 6.78 -8.12
N VAL A 80 -0.54 6.20 -8.87
CA VAL A 80 -0.33 4.96 -9.67
C VAL A 80 -0.04 5.25 -11.14
N TRP A 81 -0.59 6.33 -11.70
CA TRP A 81 -0.46 6.66 -13.13
C TRP A 81 0.58 7.76 -13.42
N VAL A 82 0.82 8.66 -12.46
CA VAL A 82 1.81 9.75 -12.60
C VAL A 82 3.03 9.53 -11.70
N ALA A 83 3.94 10.50 -11.62
CA ALA A 83 5.12 10.42 -10.76
C ALA A 83 4.78 10.90 -9.34
N ASN A 84 5.00 10.04 -8.35
CA ASN A 84 4.93 10.41 -6.94
C ASN A 84 5.94 11.52 -6.58
N THR A 85 5.56 12.40 -5.64
CA THR A 85 6.45 13.40 -5.04
C THR A 85 6.81 12.98 -3.61
N PRO A 86 7.96 12.32 -3.36
CA PRO A 86 8.18 11.68 -2.06
C PRO A 86 8.23 12.62 -0.85
N GLY A 87 8.58 13.90 -1.07
CA GLY A 87 8.59 14.91 -0.02
C GLY A 87 7.22 15.22 0.58
N GLU A 88 6.14 14.77 -0.06
CA GLU A 88 4.77 14.83 0.45
C GLU A 88 4.45 13.75 1.49
N PHE A 89 5.22 12.66 1.49
CA PHE A 89 5.06 11.52 2.39
C PHE A 89 6.17 11.55 3.44
N ARG A 90 5.78 11.79 4.69
CA ARG A 90 6.70 11.98 5.82
C ARG A 90 7.80 10.90 5.85
N GLY A 91 9.06 11.35 5.81
CA GLY A 91 10.24 10.51 5.95
C GLY A 91 10.65 9.71 4.71
N VAL A 92 9.87 9.71 3.63
CA VAL A 92 10.22 9.01 2.40
C VAL A 92 11.33 9.80 1.65
N PRO A 93 12.44 9.15 1.23
CA PRO A 93 13.52 9.85 0.54
C PRO A 93 13.08 10.32 -0.85
N THR A 94 13.59 11.48 -1.29
CA THR A 94 13.33 12.07 -2.62
C THR A 94 14.12 11.41 -3.76
N THR A 95 14.30 10.09 -3.68
CA THR A 95 15.03 9.24 -4.63
C THR A 95 14.08 8.50 -5.60
N SER A 96 14.62 7.79 -6.59
CA SER A 96 13.83 6.83 -7.38
C SER A 96 13.21 5.77 -6.47
N ALA A 97 14.01 5.07 -5.66
CA ALA A 97 13.54 4.04 -4.74
C ALA A 97 12.39 4.52 -3.81
N GLY A 98 12.41 5.80 -3.37
CA GLY A 98 11.30 6.39 -2.64
C GLY A 98 10.02 6.54 -3.48
N ARG A 99 10.12 7.00 -4.73
CA ARG A 99 9.00 7.06 -5.69
C ARG A 99 8.46 5.69 -6.07
N ASP A 100 9.33 4.71 -6.26
CA ASP A 100 8.98 3.37 -6.70
C ASP A 100 8.28 2.61 -5.56
N CYS A 101 8.79 2.75 -4.32
CA CYS A 101 8.13 2.26 -3.12
C CYS A 101 6.74 2.89 -2.93
N LEU A 102 6.61 4.21 -3.14
CA LEU A 102 5.32 4.89 -3.10
C LEU A 102 4.37 4.37 -4.18
N ARG A 103 4.80 4.21 -5.45
CA ARG A 103 3.97 3.65 -6.53
C ARG A 103 3.40 2.27 -6.14
N GLY A 104 4.23 1.38 -5.61
CA GLY A 104 3.78 0.06 -5.11
C GLY A 104 2.72 0.16 -4.01
N TRP A 105 2.81 1.16 -3.12
CA TRP A 105 1.77 1.42 -2.13
C TRP A 105 0.51 2.10 -2.70
N GLY A 106 0.62 2.82 -3.80
CA GLY A 106 -0.51 3.32 -4.58
C GLY A 106 -1.35 2.19 -5.18
N HIS A 107 -0.68 1.17 -5.74
CA HIS A 107 -1.36 -0.04 -6.23
C HIS A 107 -2.03 -0.80 -5.07
N ASN A 108 -1.34 -0.99 -3.94
CA ASN A 108 -1.95 -1.57 -2.73
C ASN A 108 -3.17 -0.79 -2.21
N ALA A 109 -3.17 0.55 -2.32
CA ALA A 109 -4.30 1.38 -1.96
C ALA A 109 -5.48 1.18 -2.93
N SER A 110 -5.20 1.20 -4.24
CA SER A 110 -6.19 0.95 -5.30
C SER A 110 -6.84 -0.43 -5.17
N ASP A 111 -6.05 -1.47 -4.90
CA ASP A 111 -6.53 -2.84 -4.65
C ASP A 111 -7.42 -2.93 -3.41
N TYR A 112 -7.04 -2.26 -2.31
CA TYR A 112 -7.85 -2.20 -1.10
C TYR A 112 -9.19 -1.50 -1.33
N THR A 113 -9.17 -0.41 -2.10
CA THR A 113 -10.36 0.35 -2.51
C THR A 113 -11.25 -0.50 -3.40
N ALA A 114 -10.71 -1.14 -4.44
CA ALA A 114 -11.45 -2.05 -5.32
C ALA A 114 -12.05 -3.25 -4.58
N ALA A 115 -11.27 -3.92 -3.71
CA ALA A 115 -11.72 -5.08 -2.95
C ALA A 115 -12.86 -4.77 -1.96
N ARG A 116 -12.98 -3.51 -1.51
CA ARG A 116 -14.05 -3.06 -0.60
C ARG A 116 -15.23 -2.42 -1.31
N LEU A 117 -15.01 -1.74 -2.43
CA LEU A 117 -15.97 -0.82 -3.02
C LEU A 117 -16.48 -1.23 -4.40
N ALA A 118 -15.75 -2.02 -5.20
CA ALA A 118 -16.15 -2.30 -6.59
C ALA A 118 -17.55 -2.95 -6.69
N GLY A 119 -18.50 -2.27 -7.33
CA GLY A 119 -19.89 -2.71 -7.44
C GLY A 119 -20.71 -2.66 -6.14
N ALA A 120 -20.16 -2.09 -5.05
CA ALA A 120 -20.84 -2.01 -3.77
C ALA A 120 -21.82 -0.83 -3.71
N ASP A 121 -22.94 -1.03 -3.01
CA ASP A 121 -23.80 0.06 -2.58
C ASP A 121 -23.16 0.77 -1.37
N VAL A 122 -23.02 2.09 -1.49
CA VAL A 122 -22.34 2.95 -0.52
C VAL A 122 -23.21 4.13 -0.11
N THR A 123 -22.96 4.64 1.09
CA THR A 123 -23.47 5.95 1.51
C THR A 123 -22.34 6.98 1.45
N LEU A 124 -22.48 7.95 0.56
CA LEU A 124 -21.67 9.16 0.52
C LEU A 124 -22.13 10.06 1.66
N ALA A 125 -21.23 10.41 2.57
CA ALA A 125 -21.50 11.35 3.65
C ALA A 125 -20.68 12.63 3.43
N PHE A 126 -21.36 13.78 3.49
CA PHE A 126 -20.74 15.07 3.17
C PHE A 126 -20.30 15.79 4.44
N ASP A 127 -19.02 16.17 4.48
CA ASP A 127 -18.47 16.91 5.60
C ASP A 127 -19.06 18.33 5.68
N PRO A 128 -19.46 18.82 6.88
CA PRO A 128 -20.00 20.16 7.03
C PRO A 128 -18.95 21.28 6.91
N ASN A 129 -17.65 20.94 7.03
CA ASN A 129 -16.55 21.88 7.02
C ASN A 129 -15.81 21.95 5.66
N THR A 130 -16.26 21.19 4.66
CA THR A 130 -15.70 21.20 3.29
C THR A 130 -16.77 21.59 2.26
N ASP A 131 -16.36 22.25 1.18
CA ASP A 131 -17.23 22.44 0.02
C ASP A 131 -17.73 21.10 -0.56
N ARG A 132 -18.91 21.11 -1.18
CA ARG A 132 -19.51 19.90 -1.76
C ARG A 132 -18.70 19.33 -2.94
N ARG A 133 -17.94 20.18 -3.64
CA ARG A 133 -17.06 19.82 -4.76
C ARG A 133 -15.69 20.44 -4.58
N GLY A 134 -14.65 19.72 -4.96
CA GLY A 134 -13.28 20.22 -4.99
C GLY A 134 -13.02 21.07 -6.24
N TYR A 135 -11.81 21.64 -6.31
CA TYR A 135 -11.36 22.52 -7.40
C TYR A 135 -11.61 21.96 -8.82
N TYR A 136 -11.42 20.64 -9.00
CA TYR A 136 -11.61 19.93 -10.26
C TYR A 136 -13.06 19.48 -10.52
N GLY A 137 -14.04 19.97 -9.76
CA GLY A 137 -15.45 19.60 -9.90
C GLY A 137 -15.84 18.24 -9.31
N ARG A 138 -14.90 17.38 -8.92
CA ARG A 138 -15.15 16.11 -8.19
C ARG A 138 -15.95 16.36 -6.91
N LEU A 139 -16.92 15.50 -6.59
CA LEU A 139 -17.63 15.54 -5.29
C LEU A 139 -16.64 15.20 -4.17
N LEU A 140 -16.75 15.88 -3.03
CA LEU A 140 -15.99 15.57 -1.83
C LEU A 140 -16.87 14.81 -0.83
N ALA A 141 -16.51 13.57 -0.48
CA ALA A 141 -17.27 12.77 0.48
C ALA A 141 -16.39 11.83 1.33
N TYR A 142 -16.95 11.40 2.46
CA TYR A 142 -16.61 10.13 3.07
C TYR A 142 -17.44 9.02 2.44
N VAL A 143 -16.80 7.92 2.07
CA VAL A 143 -17.49 6.75 1.52
C VAL A 143 -17.71 5.72 2.63
N TYR A 144 -18.96 5.48 3.00
CA TYR A 144 -19.32 4.43 3.95
C TYR A 144 -19.80 3.19 3.21
N VAL A 145 -19.15 2.05 3.49
CA VAL A 145 -19.55 0.72 3.03
C VAL A 145 -19.78 -0.18 4.24
N ASN A 146 -20.92 -0.87 4.30
CA ASN A 146 -21.32 -1.72 5.45
C ASN A 146 -21.15 -1.02 6.82
N GLY A 147 -21.45 0.29 6.89
CA GLY A 147 -21.30 1.12 8.10
C GLY A 147 -19.87 1.54 8.45
N THR A 148 -18.85 1.11 7.71
CA THR A 148 -17.44 1.49 7.93
C THR A 148 -17.02 2.65 7.03
N ASN A 149 -16.34 3.66 7.57
CA ASN A 149 -15.72 4.74 6.79
C ASN A 149 -14.50 4.20 6.02
N HIS A 150 -14.55 4.18 4.69
CA HIS A 150 -13.46 3.69 3.84
C HIS A 150 -12.25 4.64 3.87
N ASN A 151 -12.47 5.96 3.87
CA ASN A 151 -11.41 6.96 3.96
C ASN A 151 -10.57 6.74 5.23
N ALA A 152 -11.22 6.55 6.37
CA ALA A 152 -10.54 6.28 7.65
C ALA A 152 -9.68 5.01 7.57
N ALA A 153 -10.21 3.95 6.95
CA ALA A 153 -9.53 2.67 6.84
C ALA A 153 -8.27 2.72 5.96
N LEU A 154 -8.26 3.55 4.90
CA LEU A 154 -7.05 3.79 4.10
C LEU A 154 -5.91 4.35 4.97
N VAL A 155 -6.21 5.29 5.86
CA VAL A 155 -5.20 5.88 6.76
C VAL A 155 -4.78 4.89 7.86
N GLU A 156 -5.74 4.17 8.46
CA GLU A 156 -5.48 3.17 9.50
C GLU A 156 -4.57 2.02 9.01
N HIS A 157 -4.75 1.58 7.76
CA HIS A 157 -3.88 0.59 7.13
C HIS A 157 -2.60 1.17 6.51
N GLY A 158 -2.35 2.48 6.64
CA GLY A 158 -1.16 3.16 6.08
C GLY A 158 -1.13 3.19 4.54
N LEU A 159 -2.28 3.10 3.88
CA LEU A 159 -2.42 3.14 2.42
C LEU A 159 -2.54 4.57 1.89
N ALA A 160 -2.92 5.52 2.74
CA ALA A 160 -2.97 6.95 2.44
C ALA A 160 -2.24 7.77 3.51
N ARG A 161 -1.75 8.96 3.12
CA ARG A 161 -1.45 10.05 4.06
C ARG A 161 -2.70 10.89 4.29
N VAL A 162 -2.68 11.71 5.34
CA VAL A 162 -3.66 12.78 5.55
C VAL A 162 -3.14 14.05 4.90
N TYR A 163 -3.95 14.69 4.04
CA TYR A 163 -3.55 15.97 3.45
C TYR A 163 -3.93 17.14 4.37
N ASP A 164 -2.95 18.01 4.68
CA ASP A 164 -3.03 19.09 5.68
C ASP A 164 -3.94 20.30 5.27
N ALA A 165 -4.79 20.16 4.26
CA ALA A 165 -5.40 21.31 3.55
C ALA A 165 -6.85 21.66 3.93
N SER A 166 -7.46 21.05 4.97
CA SER A 166 -8.85 21.38 5.35
C SER A 166 -9.23 21.02 6.79
N ASP A 167 -10.09 21.84 7.40
CA ASP A 167 -10.69 21.64 8.73
C ASP A 167 -11.79 20.54 8.75
N PHE A 168 -11.64 19.48 7.96
CA PHE A 168 -12.65 18.43 7.82
C PHE A 168 -12.98 17.78 9.18
N SER A 169 -14.25 17.49 9.43
CA SER A 169 -14.75 17.08 10.76
C SER A 169 -14.11 15.82 11.35
N ARG A 170 -13.43 15.00 10.53
CA ARG A 170 -12.69 13.79 10.95
C ARG A 170 -11.17 13.98 11.07
N ASN A 171 -10.64 15.18 10.85
CA ASN A 171 -9.20 15.48 10.80
C ASN A 171 -8.42 14.93 12.01
N THR A 172 -8.90 15.18 13.23
CA THR A 172 -8.25 14.70 14.46
C THR A 172 -8.19 13.17 14.56
N ALA A 173 -9.19 12.44 14.05
CA ALA A 173 -9.18 10.98 14.03
C ALA A 173 -8.18 10.46 12.99
N PHE A 174 -8.18 11.05 11.79
CA PHE A 174 -7.33 10.62 10.69
C PHE A 174 -5.84 10.82 11.02
N HIS A 175 -5.43 11.97 11.57
CA HIS A 175 -4.04 12.16 12.01
C HIS A 175 -3.63 11.23 13.18
N ARG A 176 -4.57 10.79 14.04
CA ARG A 176 -4.27 9.74 15.05
C ARG A 176 -3.96 8.40 14.38
N PHE A 177 -4.74 8.01 13.37
CA PHE A 177 -4.51 6.79 12.60
C PHE A 177 -3.19 6.86 11.82
N GLU A 178 -2.92 7.99 11.17
CA GLU A 178 -1.67 8.24 10.44
C GLU A 178 -0.45 8.17 11.37
N ALA A 179 -0.52 8.84 12.54
CA ALA A 179 0.55 8.80 13.52
C ALA A 179 0.83 7.38 14.02
N ALA A 180 -0.21 6.56 14.24
CA ALA A 180 -0.07 5.16 14.62
C ALA A 180 0.53 4.32 13.48
N ALA A 181 0.04 4.47 12.25
CA ALA A 181 0.55 3.77 11.07
C ALA A 181 2.02 4.12 10.82
N TYR A 182 2.40 5.39 10.94
CA TYR A 182 3.79 5.86 10.83
C TYR A 182 4.68 5.25 11.92
N GLN A 183 4.28 5.33 13.20
CA GLN A 183 5.06 4.82 14.32
C GLN A 183 5.33 3.30 14.19
N ASN A 184 4.34 2.56 13.67
CA ASN A 184 4.41 1.12 13.46
C ASN A 184 5.06 0.72 12.12
N ARG A 185 5.46 1.67 11.26
CA ARG A 185 5.90 1.43 9.87
C ARG A 185 4.91 0.58 9.06
N THR A 186 3.63 0.82 9.24
CA THR A 186 2.54 0.16 8.50
C THR A 186 2.40 0.80 7.12
N GLY A 187 2.08 0.00 6.08
CA GLY A 187 1.76 0.55 4.77
C GLY A 187 2.91 1.34 4.13
N LEU A 188 2.57 2.45 3.45
CA LEU A 188 3.51 3.34 2.78
C LEU A 188 4.62 3.89 3.70
N TRP A 189 4.41 3.87 5.02
CA TRP A 189 5.40 4.29 5.99
C TRP A 189 6.61 3.34 6.08
N THR A 190 6.59 2.16 5.43
CA THR A 190 7.81 1.37 5.20
C THR A 190 8.81 2.12 4.29
N CYS A 191 8.34 2.95 3.36
CA CYS A 191 9.21 3.68 2.41
C CYS A 191 10.13 4.68 3.12
N ALA A 192 9.79 5.13 4.33
CA ALA A 192 10.66 5.97 5.16
C ALA A 192 11.95 5.24 5.62
N ALA A 193 11.97 3.90 5.62
CA ALA A 193 13.19 3.13 5.92
C ALA A 193 14.25 3.26 4.81
N LEU A 194 13.85 3.57 3.57
CA LEU A 194 14.79 3.78 2.46
C LEU A 194 15.66 5.03 2.65
N GLY A 195 15.30 5.92 3.58
CA GLY A 195 16.08 7.12 3.93
C GLY A 195 17.15 6.90 5.00
N VAL A 196 17.15 5.76 5.72
CA VAL A 196 18.14 5.51 6.80
C VAL A 196 19.36 4.71 6.34
N ASP A 197 19.23 3.90 5.28
CA ASP A 197 20.25 2.94 4.87
C ASP A 197 21.00 3.39 3.61
N GLY A 198 21.94 4.32 3.78
CA GLY A 198 23.04 4.57 2.82
C GLY A 198 24.07 3.42 2.75
N ARG A 199 23.76 2.26 3.32
CA ARG A 199 24.60 1.07 3.40
C ARG A 199 23.69 -0.14 3.54
N GLY A 200 23.82 -1.13 2.65
CA GLY A 200 23.02 -2.35 2.71
C GLY A 200 23.16 -3.02 4.08
N SER A 201 22.04 -3.15 4.80
CA SER A 201 22.02 -3.69 6.16
C SER A 201 22.01 -5.22 6.10
N THR A 202 23.12 -5.83 6.55
CA THR A 202 23.21 -7.27 6.76
C THR A 202 22.34 -7.67 7.95
N SER A 203 21.19 -8.29 7.69
CA SER A 203 20.37 -8.91 8.73
C SER A 203 21.14 -10.02 9.42
N ASN A 204 21.30 -9.90 10.73
CA ASN A 204 21.93 -10.91 11.56
C ASN A 204 20.86 -11.94 11.95
N ASP A 205 20.95 -13.17 11.45
CA ASP A 205 19.94 -14.20 11.68
C ASP A 205 19.87 -14.61 13.16
N GLY A 206 18.67 -14.45 13.73
CA GLY A 206 18.30 -14.98 15.05
C GLY A 206 17.32 -16.13 14.88
N ASP A 207 17.84 -17.36 14.96
CA ASP A 207 17.08 -18.61 14.92
C ASP A 207 15.92 -18.63 15.93
N GLY A 208 14.80 -19.24 15.53
CA GLY A 208 13.52 -19.18 16.23
C GLY A 208 12.46 -20.07 15.58
N THR A 209 12.77 -21.36 15.36
CA THR A 209 11.84 -22.33 14.77
C THR A 209 10.53 -22.48 15.56
N THR A 210 9.38 -22.50 14.87
CA THR A 210 8.23 -23.32 15.29
C THR A 210 7.36 -23.67 14.08
N GLU A 211 7.21 -24.97 13.79
CA GLU A 211 6.29 -25.48 12.75
C GLU A 211 4.84 -25.49 13.24
N GLY A 212 3.86 -25.30 12.34
CA GLY A 212 2.46 -25.13 12.74
C GLY A 212 1.39 -25.18 11.64
N SER A 213 1.42 -26.21 10.78
CA SER A 213 0.25 -26.76 10.05
C SER A 213 -0.80 -25.80 9.43
N GLY A 214 -0.67 -25.55 8.12
CA GLY A 214 -1.72 -25.86 7.13
C GLY A 214 -3.03 -25.04 7.09
N GLY A 215 -3.37 -24.53 5.90
CA GLY A 215 -4.73 -24.09 5.57
C GLY A 215 -4.79 -22.90 4.62
N ALA A 216 -5.02 -23.17 3.33
CA ALA A 216 -5.51 -22.27 2.28
C ALA A 216 -5.47 -20.75 2.59
N ALA A 217 -4.30 -20.13 2.44
CA ALA A 217 -4.19 -18.67 2.48
C ALA A 217 -4.95 -18.04 1.30
N ASN A 218 -5.71 -16.97 1.57
CA ASN A 218 -6.48 -16.24 0.57
C ASN A 218 -5.55 -15.51 -0.41
N ALA A 219 -5.19 -16.17 -1.51
CA ALA A 219 -4.24 -15.68 -2.51
C ALA A 219 -4.90 -14.75 -3.54
N ARG A 220 -5.45 -13.62 -3.08
CA ARG A 220 -5.65 -12.42 -3.89
C ARG A 220 -4.86 -11.30 -3.23
N GLY A 221 -3.89 -10.73 -3.95
CA GLY A 221 -2.93 -9.75 -3.39
C GLY A 221 -1.68 -10.37 -2.74
N SER A 222 -1.34 -11.64 -3.03
CA SER A 222 -0.06 -12.26 -2.65
C SER A 222 1.00 -12.24 -3.74
N ILE A 223 0.60 -11.96 -5.00
CA ILE A 223 1.47 -11.75 -6.14
C ILE A 223 1.14 -10.39 -6.75
N ASP A 224 2.17 -9.58 -6.89
CA ASP A 224 2.22 -8.30 -7.60
C ASP A 224 2.90 -8.52 -8.97
N VAL A 225 2.46 -7.79 -10.00
CA VAL A 225 2.76 -8.07 -11.41
C VAL A 225 3.10 -6.78 -12.13
N ASP A 226 4.35 -6.64 -12.55
CA ASP A 226 4.82 -5.55 -13.41
C ASP A 226 5.15 -6.11 -14.80
N ALA A 227 4.82 -5.38 -15.86
CA ALA A 227 4.95 -5.83 -17.24
C ALA A 227 5.72 -4.81 -18.08
N HIS A 228 6.91 -5.20 -18.53
CA HIS A 228 7.68 -4.47 -19.51
C HIS A 228 7.35 -5.04 -20.89
N ALA A 229 6.41 -4.39 -21.57
CA ALA A 229 5.98 -4.77 -22.92
C ALA A 229 6.88 -4.16 -24.00
N ASP A 230 7.08 -2.84 -23.95
CA ASP A 230 7.78 -2.04 -24.97
C ASP A 230 9.30 -2.22 -24.89
N ALA A 231 9.79 -3.28 -25.54
CA ALA A 231 11.22 -3.58 -25.65
C ALA A 231 12.00 -2.48 -26.39
N ALA A 232 13.28 -2.28 -26.06
CA ALA A 232 14.10 -1.33 -26.78
C ALA A 232 14.40 -1.80 -28.23
N GLY A 233 13.75 -1.18 -29.21
CA GLY A 233 13.90 -1.49 -30.63
C GLY A 233 12.65 -2.19 -31.19
N PRO A 234 12.76 -3.00 -32.25
CA PRO A 234 11.66 -3.87 -32.66
C PRO A 234 11.55 -5.06 -31.70
N ASP A 235 10.38 -5.25 -31.06
CA ASP A 235 10.18 -6.25 -30.00
C ASP A 235 10.61 -7.67 -30.41
N ASN A 236 10.27 -8.07 -31.64
CA ASN A 236 10.64 -9.37 -32.22
C ASN A 236 12.15 -9.57 -32.44
N GLU A 237 12.96 -8.52 -32.32
CA GLU A 237 14.43 -8.57 -32.36
C GLU A 237 15.07 -8.49 -30.96
N ASN A 238 14.30 -8.12 -29.92
CA ASN A 238 14.79 -7.91 -28.54
C ASN A 238 13.87 -8.55 -27.47
N LEU A 239 13.44 -9.80 -27.70
CA LEU A 239 12.48 -10.53 -26.86
C LEU A 239 12.86 -10.71 -25.37
N ASN A 240 14.11 -10.44 -24.97
CA ASN A 240 14.50 -10.49 -23.55
C ASN A 240 14.27 -9.16 -22.80
N ASP A 241 14.08 -8.07 -23.54
CA ASP A 241 13.68 -6.76 -23.02
C ASP A 241 12.14 -6.62 -22.98
N GLU A 242 11.42 -7.65 -23.44
CA GLU A 242 10.01 -7.88 -23.14
C GLU A 242 9.92 -8.91 -21.99
N TYR A 243 9.35 -8.53 -20.84
CA TYR A 243 9.33 -9.37 -19.64
C TYR A 243 8.22 -9.01 -18.63
N VAL A 244 7.90 -9.97 -17.76
CA VAL A 244 7.03 -9.78 -16.58
C VAL A 244 7.81 -10.02 -15.30
N VAL A 245 7.67 -9.12 -14.32
CA VAL A 245 8.18 -9.30 -12.97
C VAL A 245 7.04 -9.75 -12.06
N LEU A 246 7.21 -10.89 -11.38
CA LEU A 246 6.28 -11.39 -10.38
C LEU A 246 6.91 -11.24 -8.99
N ARG A 247 6.25 -10.51 -8.10
CA ARG A 247 6.73 -10.25 -6.73
C ARG A 247 5.81 -10.86 -5.68
N ASN A 248 6.37 -11.61 -4.74
CA ASN A 248 5.61 -12.13 -3.61
C ASN A 248 5.43 -11.04 -2.55
N THR A 249 4.22 -10.49 -2.47
CA THR A 249 3.80 -9.50 -1.46
C THR A 249 3.31 -10.16 -0.16
N GLY A 250 3.13 -11.48 -0.17
CA GLY A 250 2.78 -12.28 0.99
C GLY A 250 3.92 -12.44 2.00
N ARG A 251 3.59 -12.98 3.18
CA ARG A 251 4.55 -13.23 4.28
C ARG A 251 5.18 -14.62 4.24
N ASP A 252 4.63 -15.52 3.43
CA ASP A 252 5.06 -16.91 3.32
C ASP A 252 5.77 -17.17 1.99
N ARG A 253 6.71 -18.12 1.97
CA ARG A 253 7.34 -18.57 0.72
C ARG A 253 6.29 -19.28 -0.12
N LEU A 254 6.12 -18.85 -1.37
CA LEU A 254 5.23 -19.49 -2.33
C LEU A 254 5.99 -20.57 -3.10
N ASP A 255 5.38 -21.75 -3.21
CA ASP A 255 5.76 -22.74 -4.22
C ASP A 255 5.29 -22.25 -5.58
N PHE A 256 6.22 -22.11 -6.51
CA PHE A 256 5.98 -21.68 -7.88
C PHE A 256 5.99 -22.84 -8.87
N GLY A 257 6.30 -24.06 -8.45
CA GLY A 257 6.26 -25.24 -9.31
C GLY A 257 4.87 -25.43 -9.94
N GLY A 258 4.79 -25.36 -11.26
CA GLY A 258 3.52 -25.48 -11.98
C GLY A 258 2.61 -24.24 -11.92
N VAL A 259 3.06 -23.12 -11.35
CA VAL A 259 2.39 -21.82 -11.54
C VAL A 259 2.44 -21.44 -13.01
N GLN A 260 1.36 -20.85 -13.51
CA GLN A 260 1.20 -20.44 -14.90
C GLN A 260 1.11 -18.92 -15.02
N VAL A 261 1.71 -18.38 -16.09
CA VAL A 261 1.56 -16.99 -16.51
C VAL A 261 0.98 -17.01 -17.92
N SER A 262 -0.07 -16.23 -18.18
CA SER A 262 -0.66 -16.13 -19.52
C SER A 262 -0.97 -14.69 -19.92
N ASP A 263 -0.94 -14.43 -21.22
CA ASP A 263 -1.46 -13.20 -21.84
C ASP A 263 -2.99 -13.23 -22.00
N ALA A 264 -3.56 -12.20 -22.65
CA ALA A 264 -5.00 -12.13 -22.92
C ALA A 264 -5.49 -13.10 -24.00
N VAL A 265 -4.61 -13.60 -24.90
CA VAL A 265 -4.98 -14.47 -26.02
C VAL A 265 -4.77 -15.97 -25.74
N GLY A 266 -4.08 -16.31 -24.65
CA GLY A 266 -3.92 -17.66 -24.11
C GLY A 266 -2.53 -18.27 -24.24
N HIS A 267 -1.50 -17.54 -24.71
CA HIS A 267 -0.13 -18.04 -24.60
C HIS A 267 0.19 -18.24 -23.12
N THR A 268 0.70 -19.41 -22.75
CA THR A 268 0.90 -19.78 -21.33
C THR A 268 2.29 -20.33 -21.08
N TYR A 269 3.04 -19.70 -20.16
CA TYR A 269 4.24 -20.26 -19.53
C TYR A 269 3.85 -21.08 -18.30
N THR A 270 4.63 -22.10 -17.96
CA THR A 270 4.47 -22.87 -16.71
C THR A 270 5.83 -23.02 -16.04
N PHE A 271 5.96 -22.52 -14.81
CA PHE A 271 7.21 -22.56 -14.05
C PHE A 271 7.64 -24.01 -13.73
N PRO A 272 8.95 -24.32 -13.80
CA PRO A 272 9.47 -25.65 -13.54
C PRO A 272 9.28 -26.07 -12.06
N ALA A 273 9.18 -27.38 -11.83
CA ALA A 273 9.07 -27.92 -10.48
C ALA A 273 10.27 -27.51 -9.61
N GLY A 274 10.00 -27.06 -8.38
CA GLY A 274 11.02 -26.54 -7.46
C GLY A 274 11.32 -25.05 -7.58
N ALA A 275 10.71 -24.34 -8.55
CA ALA A 275 10.65 -22.88 -8.50
C ALA A 275 9.96 -22.44 -7.19
N THR A 276 10.55 -21.50 -6.46
CA THR A 276 9.91 -20.90 -5.26
C THR A 276 10.16 -19.41 -5.23
N LEU A 277 9.22 -18.65 -4.64
CA LEU A 277 9.32 -17.21 -4.48
C LEU A 277 9.22 -16.86 -2.99
N ALA A 278 10.35 -16.42 -2.41
CA ALA A 278 10.43 -16.03 -1.00
C ALA A 278 9.58 -14.76 -0.72
N PRO A 279 9.17 -14.52 0.54
CA PRO A 279 8.47 -13.28 0.92
C PRO A 279 9.27 -12.04 0.49
N GLY A 280 8.61 -11.08 -0.15
CA GLY A 280 9.22 -9.85 -0.65
C GLY A 280 10.17 -10.00 -1.84
N ALA A 281 10.45 -11.23 -2.30
CA ALA A 281 11.31 -11.47 -3.45
C ALA A 281 10.53 -11.33 -4.77
N SER A 282 11.25 -11.01 -5.83
CA SER A 282 10.76 -11.00 -7.21
C SER A 282 11.42 -12.09 -8.05
N LEU A 283 10.73 -12.55 -9.07
CA LEU A 283 11.28 -13.26 -10.22
C LEU A 283 10.91 -12.52 -11.51
N THR A 284 11.69 -12.71 -12.57
CA THR A 284 11.46 -12.11 -13.89
C THR A 284 11.31 -13.21 -14.92
N LEU A 285 10.20 -13.21 -15.65
CA LEU A 285 9.94 -14.06 -16.81
C LEU A 285 10.15 -13.24 -18.09
N HIS A 286 11.24 -13.49 -18.78
CA HIS A 286 11.54 -12.90 -20.09
C HIS A 286 10.84 -13.68 -21.20
N THR A 287 10.32 -13.00 -22.23
CA THR A 287 9.71 -13.69 -23.38
C THR A 287 10.74 -14.47 -24.20
N GLY A 288 11.94 -13.92 -24.36
CA GLY A 288 13.01 -14.49 -25.17
C GLY A 288 13.71 -15.70 -24.54
N THR A 289 14.92 -15.97 -25.02
CA THR A 289 15.70 -17.16 -24.68
C THR A 289 16.80 -16.87 -23.66
N GLY A 290 17.09 -17.83 -22.78
CA GLY A 290 18.16 -17.73 -21.80
C GLY A 290 18.37 -19.03 -21.01
N THR A 291 18.81 -18.92 -19.77
CA THR A 291 19.00 -20.07 -18.86
C THR A 291 18.42 -19.72 -17.50
N ASP A 292 17.42 -20.48 -17.08
CA ASP A 292 16.71 -20.23 -15.81
C ASP A 292 17.66 -20.29 -14.61
N GLY A 293 17.54 -19.32 -13.70
CA GLY A 293 18.37 -19.22 -12.50
C GLY A 293 18.37 -17.82 -11.89
N ASN A 294 18.75 -17.71 -10.61
CA ASN A 294 18.85 -16.45 -9.86
C ASN A 294 17.59 -15.56 -9.90
N GLY A 295 16.40 -16.16 -10.05
CA GLY A 295 15.13 -15.44 -10.18
C GLY A 295 14.75 -15.07 -11.62
N HIS A 296 15.61 -15.30 -12.61
CA HIS A 296 15.28 -15.14 -14.02
C HIS A 296 14.79 -16.47 -14.62
N TYR A 297 13.75 -16.38 -15.45
CA TYR A 297 13.15 -17.47 -16.21
C TYR A 297 12.91 -17.01 -17.65
N TYR A 298 12.98 -17.95 -18.59
CA TYR A 298 12.89 -17.65 -20.01
C TYR A 298 11.77 -18.46 -20.67
N TRP A 299 10.84 -17.77 -21.32
CA TRP A 299 9.72 -18.41 -22.03
C TRP A 299 10.23 -19.14 -23.27
N ASN A 300 11.31 -18.65 -23.90
CA ASN A 300 11.83 -19.13 -25.18
C ASN A 300 10.77 -19.04 -26.30
N ALA A 301 9.97 -17.98 -26.29
CA ALA A 301 9.00 -17.72 -27.35
C ALA A 301 9.70 -17.33 -28.66
N GLY A 302 9.01 -17.53 -29.79
CA GLY A 302 9.51 -17.20 -31.13
C GLY A 302 9.14 -15.79 -31.63
N SER A 303 8.40 -15.03 -30.83
CA SER A 303 7.88 -13.69 -31.13
C SER A 303 7.50 -12.98 -29.83
N ALA A 304 7.24 -11.67 -29.92
CA ALA A 304 6.70 -10.87 -28.83
C ALA A 304 5.34 -11.42 -28.35
N LEU A 305 5.04 -11.25 -27.06
CA LEU A 305 3.85 -11.76 -26.38
C LEU A 305 3.04 -10.68 -25.64
N TRP A 306 3.66 -9.59 -25.22
CA TRP A 306 3.06 -8.53 -24.42
C TRP A 306 2.80 -7.31 -25.31
N ASN A 307 1.56 -7.11 -25.75
CA ASN A 307 1.24 -6.01 -26.67
C ASN A 307 1.48 -4.62 -26.04
N ASN A 308 2.32 -3.78 -26.65
CA ASN A 308 2.67 -2.43 -26.16
C ASN A 308 1.46 -1.48 -26.08
N GLY A 309 0.41 -1.72 -26.88
CA GLY A 309 -0.87 -1.00 -26.81
C GLY A 309 -1.88 -1.59 -25.82
N GLY A 310 -1.42 -2.44 -24.90
CA GLY A 310 -2.19 -3.04 -23.82
C GLY A 310 -2.44 -4.53 -23.94
N ASP A 311 -2.27 -5.23 -22.81
CA ASP A 311 -2.52 -6.66 -22.66
C ASP A 311 -2.95 -6.97 -21.21
N THR A 312 -3.22 -8.25 -20.91
CA THR A 312 -3.53 -8.74 -19.57
C THR A 312 -2.64 -9.91 -19.19
N VAL A 313 -1.74 -9.68 -18.24
CA VAL A 313 -0.98 -10.75 -17.57
C VAL A 313 -1.88 -11.41 -16.52
N THR A 314 -2.09 -12.72 -16.62
CA THR A 314 -2.82 -13.51 -15.61
C THR A 314 -1.90 -14.56 -14.99
N VAL A 315 -1.79 -14.58 -13.67
CA VAL A 315 -1.02 -15.57 -12.91
C VAL A 315 -1.97 -16.57 -12.25
N ARG A 316 -1.77 -17.88 -12.47
CA ARG A 316 -2.60 -18.96 -11.90
C ARG A 316 -1.75 -20.01 -11.19
N ALA A 317 -2.18 -20.45 -10.01
CA ALA A 317 -1.61 -21.62 -9.36
C ALA A 317 -1.88 -22.91 -10.16
N ALA A 318 -1.08 -23.94 -9.93
CA ALA A 318 -1.24 -25.27 -10.57
C ALA A 318 -2.63 -25.91 -10.36
N ASN A 319 -3.40 -25.49 -9.35
CA ASN A 319 -4.77 -25.93 -9.10
C ASN A 319 -5.85 -25.08 -9.83
N GLY A 320 -5.45 -24.14 -10.69
CA GLY A 320 -6.33 -23.26 -11.47
C GLY A 320 -6.71 -21.93 -10.79
N THR A 321 -6.38 -21.74 -9.51
CA THR A 321 -6.70 -20.50 -8.76
C THR A 321 -5.92 -19.31 -9.33
N THR A 322 -6.61 -18.23 -9.72
CA THR A 322 -5.95 -16.97 -10.09
C THR A 322 -5.31 -16.33 -8.86
N LEU A 323 -4.00 -16.12 -8.91
CA LEU A 323 -3.19 -15.48 -7.86
C LEU A 323 -3.10 -13.96 -8.07
N ALA A 324 -2.98 -13.55 -9.33
CA ALA A 324 -2.93 -12.15 -9.76
C ALA A 324 -3.47 -11.99 -11.19
N ARG A 325 -3.90 -10.78 -11.52
CA ARG A 325 -4.26 -10.38 -12.89
C ARG A 325 -4.00 -8.88 -13.03
N GLN A 326 -3.09 -8.52 -13.91
CA GLN A 326 -2.76 -7.13 -14.23
C GLN A 326 -3.14 -6.85 -15.69
N THR A 327 -3.78 -5.71 -15.93
CA THR A 327 -4.01 -5.18 -17.27
C THR A 327 -3.25 -3.86 -17.39
N TYR A 328 -2.61 -3.63 -18.53
CA TYR A 328 -1.97 -2.37 -18.87
C TYR A 328 -2.46 -1.93 -20.26
N ALA A 329 -2.23 -0.66 -20.62
CA ALA A 329 -2.76 0.00 -21.82
C ALA A 329 -1.86 1.16 -22.27
#